data_AF-A0A0C2Z3Y5-F1
#
_entry.id   AF-A0A0C2Z3Y5-F1
#
_cell.length_a   1.000
_cell.length_b   1.000
_cell.length_c   1.000
_cell.angle_alpha   90.00
_cell.angle_beta   90.00
_cell.angle_gamma   90.00
#
_symmetry.space_group_name_H-M   'P 1'
#
loop_
_entity.id
_entity.type
_entity.pdbx_description
1 polymer ?
#
loop_
_entity_poly.entity_id
_entity_poly.type
_entity_poly.pdbx_seq_one_letter_code
_entity_poly.pdbx_strand_id
1 'polypeptide(L)'
;ITSKSHTALNSHSLYLSSSNAMLILMVVMFVLFNSLGLHKTLNEKKYLGSSLVELTSSKVSHKNGIHKEYTQKGVLKQIAHYQNGKREGVQKWFDREGKLLSQTHYHNGKPHGVEKHYHPNGAVMIERHFHNGKKHGLEKHFREDALVVWVKLYKNGVLVD
;
A
#
# COMPACT_ATOMS: atom_id res chain seq x y z
N ILE A 1 -46.19 85.98 -0.52
CA ILE A 1 -45.01 85.12 -0.27
C ILE A 1 -45.58 83.72 0.02
N THR A 2 -45.91 82.92 -1.01
CA THR A 2 -45.14 81.74 -1.52
C THR A 2 -44.78 80.74 -0.41
N SER A 3 -44.92 79.41 -0.48
CA SER A 3 -45.41 78.44 -1.48
C SER A 3 -45.45 77.05 -0.80
N LYS A 4 -46.41 76.21 -1.19
CA LYS A 4 -46.32 74.77 -1.54
C LYS A 4 -45.23 73.85 -0.91
N SER A 5 -45.74 72.68 -0.46
CA SER A 5 -45.26 71.29 -0.68
C SER A 5 -43.91 70.82 -0.16
N HIS A 6 -43.88 69.66 0.52
CA HIS A 6 -43.48 68.39 -0.12
C HIS A 6 -43.75 67.18 0.78
N THR A 7 -44.56 66.26 0.25
CA THR A 7 -44.56 64.82 0.56
C THR A 7 -43.15 64.24 0.38
N ALA A 8 -42.70 63.40 1.32
CA ALA A 8 -41.64 62.44 1.06
C ALA A 8 -42.00 61.11 1.74
N LEU A 9 -42.19 60.10 0.90
CA LEU A 9 -42.49 58.71 1.19
C LEU A 9 -41.51 58.13 2.23
N ASN A 10 -42.06 57.27 3.10
CA ASN A 10 -41.30 56.26 3.82
C ASN A 10 -40.49 55.42 2.81
N SER A 11 -39.18 55.65 2.71
CA SER A 11 -38.27 54.68 2.12
C SER A 11 -38.04 53.57 3.13
N HIS A 12 -38.69 52.43 2.89
CA HIS A 12 -38.47 51.20 3.62
C HIS A 12 -37.02 50.75 3.36
N SER A 13 -36.10 51.12 4.25
CA SER A 13 -34.75 50.57 4.26
C SER A 13 -34.86 49.11 4.72
N LEU A 14 -34.86 48.18 3.75
CA LEU A 14 -34.69 46.76 4.02
C LEU A 14 -33.28 46.54 4.60
N TYR A 15 -33.17 46.63 5.92
CA TYR A 15 -32.02 46.12 6.65
C TYR A 15 -32.11 44.60 6.67
N LEU A 16 -31.41 43.96 5.73
CA LEU A 16 -31.18 42.52 5.76
C LEU A 16 -30.29 42.22 6.97
N SER A 17 -30.77 41.42 7.92
CA SER A 17 -29.95 40.96 9.05
C SER A 17 -28.72 40.23 8.51
N SER A 18 -27.58 40.36 9.21
CA SER A 18 -26.30 39.76 8.81
C SER A 18 -26.39 38.24 8.55
N SER A 19 -27.31 37.54 9.21
CA SER A 19 -27.61 36.13 8.97
C SER A 19 -28.28 35.86 7.61
N ASN A 20 -29.17 36.74 7.15
CA ASN A 20 -29.85 36.59 5.86
C ASN A 20 -28.89 36.88 4.69
N ALA A 21 -27.94 37.80 4.86
CA ALA A 21 -26.90 38.07 3.86
C ALA A 21 -25.93 36.88 3.68
N MET A 22 -25.55 36.21 4.77
CA MET A 22 -24.72 35.00 4.74
C MET A 22 -25.41 33.83 4.02
N LEU A 23 -26.70 33.62 4.30
CA LEU A 23 -27.46 32.53 3.67
C LEU A 23 -27.58 32.74 2.15
N ILE A 24 -27.84 33.97 1.71
CA ILE A 24 -27.91 34.31 0.28
C ILE A 24 -26.54 34.11 -0.40
N LEU A 25 -25.45 34.46 0.26
CA LEU A 25 -24.10 34.23 -0.27
C LEU A 25 -23.80 32.74 -0.47
N MET A 26 -24.22 31.88 0.46
CA MET A 26 -24.03 30.42 0.35
C MET A 26 -24.82 29.82 -0.83
N VAL A 27 -26.05 30.28 -1.04
CA VAL A 27 -26.88 29.81 -2.16
C VAL A 27 -26.30 30.26 -3.51
N VAL A 28 -25.82 31.52 -3.61
CA VAL A 28 -25.18 32.02 -4.83
C VAL A 28 -23.89 31.26 -5.13
N MET A 29 -23.08 30.94 -4.12
CA MET A 29 -21.87 30.13 -4.28
C MET A 29 -22.21 28.70 -4.74
N PHE A 30 -23.26 28.10 -4.20
CA PHE A 30 -23.70 26.76 -4.61
C PHE A 30 -24.18 26.76 -6.06
N VAL A 31 -24.95 27.76 -6.50
CA VAL A 31 -25.39 27.87 -7.90
C VAL A 31 -24.21 28.11 -8.84
N LEU A 32 -23.22 28.93 -8.46
CA LEU A 32 -22.00 29.13 -9.23
C LEU A 32 -21.16 27.86 -9.34
N PHE A 33 -21.08 27.09 -8.26
CA PHE A 33 -20.41 25.78 -8.21
C PHE A 33 -21.06 24.75 -9.15
N ASN A 34 -22.39 24.83 -9.31
CA ASN A 34 -23.14 23.97 -10.24
C ASN A 34 -23.14 24.49 -11.69
N SER A 35 -22.94 25.80 -11.93
CA SER A 35 -22.89 26.39 -13.28
C SER A 35 -21.52 26.25 -13.97
N LEU A 36 -20.45 26.07 -13.19
CA LEU A 36 -19.13 25.69 -13.68
C LEU A 36 -19.10 24.18 -13.94
N GLY A 37 -19.74 23.76 -15.04
CA GLY A 37 -19.86 22.38 -15.48
C GLY A 37 -18.52 21.64 -15.59
N LEU A 38 -18.07 21.04 -14.50
CA LEU A 38 -16.94 20.12 -14.46
C LEU A 38 -17.43 18.68 -14.63
N HIS A 39 -18.23 18.40 -15.67
CA HIS A 39 -18.48 17.02 -16.07
C HIS A 39 -17.33 16.52 -16.96
N LYS A 40 -16.15 16.30 -16.36
CA LYS A 40 -15.06 15.55 -16.99
C LYS A 40 -15.17 14.08 -16.61
N THR A 41 -15.67 13.33 -17.58
CA THR A 41 -15.44 11.91 -17.86
C THR A 41 -14.23 11.31 -17.11
N LEU A 42 -14.48 10.36 -16.21
CA LEU A 42 -13.43 9.56 -15.55
C LEU A 42 -13.63 8.08 -15.88
N ASN A 43 -13.44 7.75 -17.15
CA ASN A 43 -13.30 6.35 -17.58
C ASN A 43 -12.03 6.10 -18.43
N GLU A 44 -11.01 6.97 -18.31
CA GLU A 44 -9.81 6.92 -19.16
C GLU A 44 -8.48 6.94 -18.38
N LYS A 45 -8.45 6.39 -17.15
CA LYS A 45 -7.21 6.30 -16.33
C LYS A 45 -6.76 4.87 -16.02
N LYS A 46 -6.95 3.91 -16.94
CA LYS A 46 -6.43 2.54 -16.73
C LYS A 46 -5.15 2.20 -17.52
N TYR A 47 -4.70 3.03 -18.46
CA TYR A 47 -3.55 2.67 -19.32
C TYR A 47 -2.46 3.75 -19.50
N LEU A 48 -2.52 4.87 -18.78
CA LEU A 48 -1.49 5.95 -18.86
C LEU A 48 -0.62 6.06 -17.60
N GLY A 49 -0.48 4.97 -16.83
CA GLY A 49 0.33 4.94 -15.60
C GLY A 49 1.76 4.42 -15.79
N SER A 50 2.05 3.73 -16.89
CA SER A 50 3.37 3.16 -17.18
C SER A 50 4.39 4.19 -17.66
N SER A 51 3.95 5.37 -18.13
CA SER A 51 4.84 6.45 -18.62
C SER A 51 5.15 7.53 -17.57
N LEU A 52 4.38 7.62 -16.47
CA LEU A 52 4.72 8.46 -15.30
C LEU A 52 5.74 7.80 -14.36
N VAL A 53 6.25 6.63 -14.75
CA VAL A 53 7.25 5.81 -14.02
C VAL A 53 8.64 6.48 -13.98
N GLU A 54 8.88 7.57 -14.71
CA GLU A 54 10.25 8.08 -14.94
C GLU A 54 10.58 9.47 -14.34
N LEU A 55 9.60 10.27 -13.87
CA LEU A 55 9.85 11.66 -13.44
C LEU A 55 9.60 11.99 -11.95
N THR A 56 9.32 11.00 -11.09
CA THR A 56 9.19 11.22 -9.64
C THR A 56 10.00 10.20 -8.82
N SER A 57 11.32 10.22 -8.99
CA SER A 57 12.28 9.52 -8.13
C SER A 57 12.43 10.17 -6.74
N SER A 58 11.32 10.53 -6.05
CA SER A 58 11.36 11.12 -4.70
C SER A 58 10.03 11.06 -3.93
N LYS A 59 9.43 9.87 -3.82
CA LYS A 59 8.70 9.54 -2.59
C LYS A 59 9.03 8.09 -2.27
N VAL A 60 10.08 7.88 -1.48
CA VAL A 60 10.27 6.62 -0.75
C VAL A 60 9.04 6.50 0.15
N SER A 61 7.97 5.92 -0.39
CA SER A 61 6.86 5.45 0.41
C SER A 61 7.47 4.36 1.27
N HIS A 62 7.77 4.73 2.52
CA HIS A 62 8.31 3.82 3.51
C HIS A 62 7.24 2.75 3.71
N LYS A 63 7.31 1.67 2.93
CA LYS A 63 6.40 0.54 3.10
C LYS A 63 6.53 0.12 4.56
N ASN A 64 5.44 0.27 5.31
CA ASN A 64 5.33 -0.08 6.71
C ASN A 64 4.12 -1.00 6.86
N GLY A 65 4.28 -2.06 7.64
CA GLY A 65 3.22 -3.04 7.90
C GLY A 65 3.20 -4.21 6.90
N ILE A 66 2.09 -4.95 6.94
CA ILE A 66 1.91 -6.19 6.17
C ILE A 66 1.46 -5.86 4.75
N HIS A 67 2.24 -6.33 3.78
CA HIS A 67 1.92 -6.28 2.36
C HIS A 67 1.50 -7.66 1.87
N LYS A 68 0.41 -7.70 1.09
CA LYS A 68 -0.10 -8.91 0.43
C LYS A 68 -0.12 -8.69 -1.08
N GLU A 69 0.45 -9.63 -1.82
CA GLU A 69 0.38 -9.66 -3.28
C GLU A 69 -0.57 -10.78 -3.72
N TYR A 70 -1.44 -10.48 -4.68
CA TYR A 70 -2.39 -11.42 -5.25
C TYR A 70 -2.16 -11.56 -6.76
N THR A 71 -2.51 -12.71 -7.32
CA THR A 71 -2.55 -12.92 -8.77
C THR A 71 -3.70 -12.13 -9.41
N GLN A 72 -3.73 -12.04 -10.75
CA GLN A 72 -4.86 -11.43 -11.49
C GLN A 72 -6.21 -12.11 -11.20
N LYS A 73 -6.19 -13.37 -10.77
CA LYS A 73 -7.38 -14.15 -10.39
C LYS A 73 -7.73 -14.03 -8.90
N GLY A 74 -7.05 -13.18 -8.14
CA GLY A 74 -7.31 -12.95 -6.72
C GLY A 74 -6.69 -13.97 -5.75
N VAL A 75 -5.93 -14.96 -6.23
CA VAL A 75 -5.23 -15.92 -5.35
C VAL A 75 -4.04 -15.23 -4.67
N LEU A 76 -3.89 -15.41 -3.36
CA LEU A 76 -2.78 -14.87 -2.58
C LEU A 76 -1.45 -15.52 -3.04
N LYS A 77 -0.47 -14.70 -3.39
CA LYS A 77 0.85 -15.12 -3.89
C LYS A 77 1.96 -14.87 -2.88
N GLN A 78 1.87 -13.79 -2.12
CA GLN A 78 2.92 -13.39 -1.17
C GLN A 78 2.34 -12.64 0.02
N ILE A 79 2.92 -12.88 1.20
CA ILE A 79 2.81 -12.00 2.37
C ILE A 79 4.23 -11.56 2.75
N ALA A 80 4.45 -10.27 2.94
CA ALA A 80 5.70 -9.74 3.47
C ALA A 80 5.42 -8.59 4.42
N HIS A 81 6.17 -8.51 5.52
CA HIS A 81 6.10 -7.40 6.45
C HIS A 81 7.28 -6.44 6.21
N TYR A 82 7.00 -5.14 6.28
CA TYR A 82 7.98 -4.10 6.06
C TYR A 82 8.03 -3.12 7.24
N GLN A 83 9.23 -2.65 7.55
CA GLN A 83 9.49 -1.58 8.50
C GLN A 83 10.52 -0.63 7.88
N ASN A 84 10.17 0.66 7.80
CA ASN A 84 10.95 1.73 7.17
C ASN A 84 11.38 1.38 5.74
N GLY A 85 10.49 0.77 4.96
CA GLY A 85 10.75 0.35 3.58
C GLY A 85 11.61 -0.90 3.43
N LYS A 86 12.09 -1.50 4.53
CA LYS A 86 12.87 -2.75 4.55
C LYS A 86 12.00 -3.93 4.99
N ARG A 87 12.27 -5.14 4.49
CA ARG A 87 11.58 -6.35 4.97
C ARG A 87 11.96 -6.62 6.42
N GLU A 88 10.96 -6.94 7.23
CA GLU A 88 11.12 -7.22 8.65
C GLU A 88 10.15 -8.35 9.05
N GLY A 89 10.63 -9.39 9.72
CA GLY A 89 9.82 -10.55 10.10
C GLY A 89 9.66 -11.58 8.97
N VAL A 90 8.60 -12.38 9.02
CA VAL A 90 8.43 -13.53 8.13
C VAL A 90 7.79 -13.12 6.80
N GLN A 91 8.45 -13.45 5.70
CA GLN A 91 7.88 -13.44 4.37
C GLN A 91 7.42 -14.85 3.99
N LYS A 92 6.27 -14.96 3.33
CA LYS A 92 5.69 -16.22 2.85
C LYS A 92 5.34 -16.13 1.37
N TRP A 93 5.55 -17.23 0.65
CA TRP A 93 5.15 -17.40 -0.74
C TRP A 93 4.17 -18.55 -0.88
N PHE A 94 3.21 -18.40 -1.77
CA PHE A 94 2.16 -19.38 -2.00
C PHE A 94 2.07 -19.73 -3.49
N ASP A 95 1.64 -20.96 -3.79
CA ASP A 95 1.38 -21.39 -5.16
C ASP A 95 0.01 -20.91 -5.67
N ARG A 96 -0.40 -21.40 -6.85
CA ARG A 96 -1.68 -21.04 -7.48
C ARG A 96 -2.90 -21.64 -6.77
N GLU A 97 -2.69 -22.62 -5.90
CA GLU A 97 -3.71 -23.30 -5.09
C GLU A 97 -3.75 -22.72 -3.67
N GLY A 98 -2.84 -21.81 -3.32
CA GLY A 98 -2.72 -21.22 -1.99
C GLY A 98 -1.88 -22.04 -1.00
N LYS A 99 -1.18 -23.09 -1.46
CA LYS A 99 -0.27 -23.87 -0.60
C LYS A 99 1.03 -23.10 -0.39
N LEU A 100 1.59 -23.21 0.82
CA LEU A 100 2.82 -22.54 1.21
C LEU A 100 4.01 -23.16 0.48
N LEU A 101 4.71 -22.37 -0.34
CA LEU A 101 5.91 -22.77 -1.07
C LEU A 101 7.18 -22.55 -0.26
N SER A 102 7.26 -21.41 0.41
CA SER A 102 8.40 -21.06 1.26
C SER A 102 8.06 -20.00 2.29
N GLN A 103 8.89 -19.96 3.33
CA GLN A 103 8.93 -18.86 4.27
C GLN A 103 10.36 -18.50 4.65
N THR A 104 10.65 -17.21 4.76
CA THR A 104 11.99 -16.70 5.09
C THR A 104 11.86 -15.59 6.11
N HIS A 105 12.66 -15.67 7.18
CA HIS A 105 12.76 -14.60 8.16
C HIS A 105 13.69 -13.50 7.65
N TYR A 106 13.26 -12.25 7.78
CA TYR A 106 14.02 -11.06 7.42
C TYR A 106 14.24 -10.18 8.65
N HIS A 107 15.39 -9.53 8.69
CA HIS A 107 15.68 -8.44 9.61
C HIS A 107 16.43 -7.35 8.84
N ASN A 108 15.96 -6.11 8.93
CA ASN A 108 16.56 -4.96 8.25
C ASN A 108 16.76 -5.17 6.74
N GLY A 109 15.81 -5.84 6.09
CA GLY A 109 15.80 -6.11 4.65
C GLY A 109 16.69 -7.28 4.22
N LYS A 110 17.36 -7.96 5.14
CA LYS A 110 18.23 -9.11 4.84
C LYS A 110 17.65 -10.39 5.44
N PRO A 111 17.79 -11.56 4.79
CA PRO A 111 17.48 -12.84 5.41
C PRO A 111 18.22 -13.00 6.74
N HIS A 112 17.51 -13.28 7.81
CA HIS A 112 18.06 -13.45 9.15
C HIS A 112 17.16 -14.40 9.94
N GLY A 113 17.69 -15.54 10.38
CA GLY A 113 16.94 -16.64 10.96
C GLY A 113 16.68 -17.76 9.95
N VAL A 114 15.54 -18.43 10.08
CA VAL A 114 15.24 -19.67 9.33
C VAL A 114 14.58 -19.36 7.99
N GLU A 115 15.01 -20.06 6.95
CA GLU A 115 14.30 -20.23 5.68
C GLU A 115 13.83 -21.67 5.55
N LYS A 116 12.57 -21.84 5.12
CA LYS A 116 12.01 -23.15 4.79
C LYS A 116 11.39 -23.13 3.41
N HIS A 117 11.61 -24.21 2.65
CA HIS A 117 10.85 -24.55 1.45
C HIS A 117 10.07 -25.83 1.71
N TYR A 118 8.93 -25.98 1.03
CA TYR A 118 8.02 -27.08 1.26
C TYR A 118 7.78 -27.90 -0.01
N HIS A 119 7.59 -29.19 0.19
CA HIS A 119 7.08 -30.12 -0.81
C HIS A 119 5.58 -29.88 -1.06
N PRO A 120 5.00 -30.39 -2.16
CA PRO A 120 3.57 -30.25 -2.44
C PRO A 120 2.65 -30.83 -1.35
N ASN A 121 3.14 -31.81 -0.59
CA ASN A 121 2.44 -32.41 0.56
C ASN A 121 2.53 -31.57 1.86
N GLY A 122 3.26 -30.45 1.83
CA GLY A 122 3.47 -29.56 2.99
C GLY A 122 4.64 -29.95 3.89
N ALA A 123 5.33 -31.06 3.63
CA ALA A 123 6.56 -31.43 4.35
C ALA A 123 7.68 -30.44 4.02
N VAL A 124 8.58 -30.21 4.97
CA VAL A 124 9.76 -29.36 4.73
C VAL A 124 10.66 -30.06 3.71
N MET A 125 11.00 -29.37 2.63
CA MET A 125 11.95 -29.82 1.61
C MET A 125 13.36 -29.32 1.92
N ILE A 126 13.48 -28.06 2.34
CA ILE A 126 14.74 -27.42 2.70
C ILE A 126 14.51 -26.63 3.97
N GLU A 127 15.45 -26.74 4.92
CA GLU A 127 15.56 -25.83 6.06
C GLU A 127 16.99 -25.29 6.10
N ARG A 128 17.15 -23.97 6.12
CA ARG A 128 18.47 -23.33 6.21
C ARG A 128 18.47 -22.09 7.06
N HIS A 129 19.61 -21.80 7.66
CA HIS A 129 19.77 -20.66 8.55
C HIS A 129 20.58 -19.54 7.89
N PHE A 130 20.15 -18.31 8.12
CA PHE A 130 20.83 -17.09 7.67
C PHE A 130 21.17 -16.19 8.85
N HIS A 131 22.29 -15.50 8.73
CA HIS A 131 22.65 -14.38 9.60
C HIS A 131 23.11 -13.23 8.71
N ASN A 132 22.39 -12.09 8.81
CA ASN A 132 22.69 -10.87 8.04
C ASN A 132 22.82 -11.09 6.53
N GLY A 133 21.94 -11.90 5.96
CA GLY A 133 21.87 -12.23 4.53
C GLY A 133 22.84 -13.30 4.06
N LYS A 134 23.65 -13.87 4.95
CA LYS A 134 24.59 -14.95 4.63
C LYS A 134 24.15 -16.25 5.28
N LYS A 135 24.30 -17.39 4.59
CA LYS A 135 24.06 -18.71 5.20
C LYS A 135 24.95 -18.88 6.43
N HIS A 136 24.37 -19.28 7.55
CA HIS A 136 25.10 -19.45 8.81
C HIS A 136 24.37 -20.48 9.67
N GLY A 137 25.04 -21.58 10.00
CA GLY A 137 24.45 -22.75 10.63
C GLY A 137 24.14 -23.85 9.62
N LEU A 138 23.24 -24.76 9.99
CA LEU A 138 22.92 -25.93 9.17
C LEU A 138 22.01 -25.56 8.00
N GLU A 139 22.23 -26.23 6.89
CA GLU A 139 21.29 -26.39 5.79
C GLU A 139 20.99 -27.87 5.63
N LYS A 140 19.71 -28.22 5.67
CA LYS A 140 19.21 -29.59 5.56
C LYS A 140 18.26 -29.69 4.38
N HIS A 141 18.38 -30.78 3.65
CA HIS A 141 17.40 -31.16 2.64
C HIS A 141 16.73 -32.46 3.04
N PHE A 142 15.43 -32.52 2.80
CA PHE A 142 14.59 -33.63 3.21
C PHE A 142 13.79 -34.15 2.02
N ARG A 143 13.48 -35.43 2.06
CA ARG A 143 12.49 -36.06 1.19
C ARG A 143 11.07 -35.76 1.71
N GLU A 144 10.06 -36.07 0.91
CA GLU A 144 8.64 -35.87 1.25
C GLU A 144 8.18 -36.58 2.54
N ASP A 145 8.87 -37.65 2.95
CA ASP A 145 8.64 -38.40 4.19
C ASP A 145 9.47 -37.88 5.39
N ALA A 146 10.01 -36.66 5.26
CA ALA A 146 10.87 -35.99 6.24
C ALA A 146 12.22 -36.67 6.54
N LEU A 147 12.63 -37.68 5.76
CA LEU A 147 13.98 -38.23 5.89
C LEU A 147 15.01 -37.22 5.39
N VAL A 148 16.06 -36.99 6.19
CA VAL A 148 17.19 -36.12 5.81
C VAL A 148 17.98 -36.78 4.68
N VAL A 149 18.10 -36.07 3.56
CA VAL A 149 18.90 -36.49 2.40
C VAL A 149 20.35 -36.04 2.57
N TRP A 150 20.56 -34.80 3.00
CA TRP A 150 21.89 -34.27 3.26
C TRP A 150 21.85 -33.10 4.24
N VAL A 151 23.01 -32.86 4.87
CA VAL A 151 23.25 -31.75 5.80
C VAL A 151 24.55 -31.07 5.42
N LYS A 152 24.54 -29.74 5.40
CA LYS A 152 25.72 -28.89 5.19
C LYS A 152 25.82 -27.87 6.31
N LEU A 153 27.03 -27.59 6.79
CA LEU A 153 27.27 -26.54 7.76
C LEU A 153 27.85 -25.31 7.05
N TYR A 154 27.29 -24.13 7.32
CA TYR A 154 27.81 -22.88 6.77
C TYR A 154 28.27 -21.94 7.88
N LYS A 155 29.35 -21.21 7.63
CA LYS A 155 29.80 -20.08 8.46
C LYS A 155 30.01 -18.87 7.58
N ASN A 156 29.20 -17.83 7.82
CA ASN A 156 29.29 -16.54 7.12
C ASN A 156 29.24 -16.66 5.58
N GLY A 157 28.39 -17.57 5.09
CA GLY A 157 28.17 -17.83 3.67
C GLY A 157 29.10 -18.90 3.08
N VAL A 158 30.10 -19.36 3.81
CA VAL A 158 31.07 -20.36 3.35
C VAL A 158 30.70 -21.73 3.88
N LEU A 159 30.75 -22.75 3.02
CA LEU A 159 30.58 -24.15 3.42
C LEU A 159 31.75 -24.55 4.33
N VAL A 160 31.44 -25.12 5.48
CA VAL A 160 32.41 -25.72 6.39
C VAL A 160 32.50 -27.20 5.99
N ASP A 161 33.67 -27.58 5.48
CA ASP A 161 34.06 -28.96 5.17
C ASP A 161 34.57 -29.65 6.43
#